data_AF-A0A958IN74-F1
#
_entry.id   AF-A0A958IN74-F1
#
_cell.length_a   1.000
_cell.length_b   1.000
_cell.length_c   1.000
_cell.angle_alpha   90.00
_cell.angle_beta   90.00
_cell.angle_gamma   90.00
#
_symmetry.space_group_name_H-M   'P 1'
#
loop_
_entity.id
_entity.type
_entity.pdbx_description
1 polymer ?
#
loop_
_entity_poly.entity_id
_entity_poly.type
_entity_poly.pdbx_seq_one_letter_code
_entity_poly.pdbx_strand_id
1 'polypeptide(L)'
;IREGNWDAAETAISALKNSGDVFAAERAKLLNIERAEAQDDPQLNTLYADYYRDHKQGIFVDKLLWKLILWHIDKKDDAAAEKWITVLRNEYPWSKYCDDAMMYLAGKQRTEKNYADAEKLYLDIKLFYDRSDQYGQSLLKLSDMYLEIGEYETAENFLLSVENQFDELAEGGALYQNLALSQYLQKKYLEAARTVDRFSQRLPESSELAHSKMLQGSIYATNLNQPDVGKDIFAGLFSDESLDETIRNEAKEKYDQLNFTGDIDALGELAMKQPEDPLLQKLMLENGWTVGAQLPFRFLEIAEKMITEKELDPALEIAAAVIREYPVLGVRDRALFLSAQAYLQQENYSAEHEMLLTLLDEFPGSKHRLTAQHQLAINYLQMRNQRDALSTYESLLSEADETFPEYEAAQKEYNELLQKALVSIRGNILNIDLKDIDKVNISVHELPSDSVVTVAMASDGGNYSVGLSLRKRYTLIATAPGYLLYTADLDFREQLSADTVEQNISLISIEKGSRIPLQNISFDLSSSTLDDQSLPTLRAMVQFLKENPDLEVEIAGHTDNLGDPNFNKMLSVNRALSVARYLLENGISLKNVTTNGYADTDPIAGNDTQKGRATNRRVELRVMK
;
A
#
# COMPACT_ATOMS: atom_id res chain seq x y z
N ILE A 1 4.59 -49.24 -28.28
CA ILE A 1 4.67 -48.03 -27.43
C ILE A 1 4.75 -48.41 -25.95
N ARG A 2 3.68 -48.88 -25.30
CA ARG A 2 3.74 -49.27 -23.86
C ARG A 2 4.79 -50.34 -23.54
N GLU A 3 4.97 -51.32 -24.42
CA GLU A 3 5.98 -52.37 -24.28
C GLU A 3 7.39 -51.95 -24.75
N GLY A 4 7.61 -50.67 -25.09
CA GLY A 4 8.90 -50.15 -25.58
C GLY A 4 9.33 -50.65 -26.96
N ASN A 5 8.51 -51.46 -27.65
CA ASN A 5 8.82 -51.92 -29.01
C ASN A 5 8.53 -50.82 -30.04
N TRP A 6 9.58 -50.08 -30.44
CA TRP A 6 9.48 -48.89 -31.27
C TRP A 6 9.34 -49.18 -32.77
N ASP A 7 10.05 -50.18 -33.29
CA ASP A 7 9.96 -50.57 -34.71
C ASP A 7 8.55 -51.06 -35.06
N ALA A 8 7.95 -51.86 -34.17
CA ALA A 8 6.56 -52.31 -34.33
C ALA A 8 5.58 -51.13 -34.23
N ALA A 9 5.82 -50.18 -33.33
CA ALA A 9 5.00 -48.98 -33.20
C ALA A 9 5.07 -48.10 -34.46
N GLU A 10 6.27 -47.85 -34.98
CA GLU A 10 6.48 -47.06 -36.19
C GLU A 10 5.85 -47.70 -37.43
N THR A 11 5.97 -49.02 -37.54
CA THR A 11 5.31 -49.80 -38.60
C THR A 11 3.78 -49.65 -38.52
N ALA A 12 3.21 -49.77 -37.32
CA ALA A 12 1.76 -49.62 -37.11
C ALA A 12 1.27 -48.19 -37.39
N ILE A 13 2.00 -47.17 -36.91
CA ILE A 13 1.71 -45.75 -37.17
C ILE A 13 1.75 -45.47 -38.68
N SER A 14 2.79 -45.94 -39.38
CA SER A 14 2.91 -45.75 -40.83
C SER A 14 1.80 -46.44 -41.61
N ALA A 15 1.39 -47.65 -41.18
CA ALA A 15 0.29 -48.37 -41.79
C ALA A 15 -1.05 -47.63 -41.61
N LEU A 16 -1.32 -47.10 -40.42
CA LEU A 16 -2.52 -46.30 -40.14
C LEU A 16 -2.53 -45.02 -40.98
N LYS A 17 -1.40 -44.32 -41.08
CA LYS A 17 -1.25 -43.10 -41.89
C LYS A 17 -1.54 -43.32 -43.37
N ASN A 18 -1.15 -44.48 -43.90
CA ASN A 18 -1.30 -44.81 -45.32
C ASN A 18 -2.60 -45.56 -45.65
N SER A 19 -3.47 -45.78 -44.67
CA SER A 19 -4.71 -46.56 -44.84
C SER A 19 -5.77 -45.88 -45.71
N GLY A 20 -5.66 -44.57 -45.93
CA GLY A 20 -6.67 -43.76 -46.63
C GLY A 20 -7.92 -43.46 -45.79
N ASP A 21 -8.02 -44.03 -44.58
CA ASP A 21 -9.09 -43.76 -43.63
C ASP A 21 -8.74 -42.54 -42.76
N VAL A 22 -9.64 -41.56 -42.72
CA VAL A 22 -9.42 -40.28 -42.03
C VAL A 22 -9.26 -40.47 -40.52
N PHE A 23 -9.99 -41.40 -39.90
CA PHE A 23 -9.89 -41.67 -38.47
C PHE A 23 -8.63 -42.46 -38.11
N ALA A 24 -8.18 -43.35 -39.00
CA ALA A 24 -6.91 -44.06 -38.83
C ALA A 24 -5.71 -43.13 -38.99
N ALA A 25 -5.74 -42.20 -39.96
CA ALA A 25 -4.72 -41.17 -40.11
C ALA A 25 -4.66 -40.26 -38.86
N GLU A 26 -5.82 -39.94 -38.28
CA GLU A 26 -5.91 -39.17 -37.04
C GLU A 26 -5.31 -39.92 -35.85
N ARG A 27 -5.64 -41.21 -35.72
CA ARG A 27 -5.07 -42.08 -34.68
C ARG A 27 -3.56 -42.22 -34.82
N ALA A 28 -3.03 -42.24 -36.05
CA ALA A 28 -1.60 -42.29 -36.31
C ALA A 28 -0.86 -41.06 -35.77
N LYS A 29 -1.44 -39.86 -35.90
CA LYS A 29 -0.86 -38.62 -35.37
C LYS A 29 -0.78 -38.64 -33.83
N LEU A 30 -1.85 -39.07 -33.15
CA LEU A 30 -1.88 -39.23 -31.69
C LEU A 30 -0.87 -40.27 -31.19
N LEU A 31 -0.78 -41.42 -31.86
CA LEU A 31 0.20 -42.47 -31.52
C LEU A 31 1.64 -42.00 -31.73
N ASN A 32 1.90 -41.09 -32.67
CA ASN A 32 3.22 -40.51 -32.87
C ASN A 32 3.61 -39.56 -31.72
N ILE A 33 2.65 -38.81 -31.17
CA ILE A 33 2.84 -38.00 -29.96
C ILE A 33 3.11 -38.92 -28.75
N GLU A 34 2.29 -39.96 -28.53
CA GLU A 34 2.51 -40.92 -27.42
C GLU A 34 3.87 -41.62 -27.51
N ARG A 35 4.34 -41.92 -28.73
CA ARG A 35 5.68 -42.47 -28.97
C ARG A 35 6.77 -41.48 -28.59
N ALA A 36 6.66 -40.23 -29.05
CA ALA A 36 7.60 -39.16 -28.75
C ALA A 36 7.67 -38.87 -27.24
N GLU A 37 6.54 -38.92 -26.53
CA GLU A 37 6.48 -38.73 -25.06
C GLU A 37 7.28 -39.82 -24.36
N ALA A 38 7.09 -41.07 -24.79
CA ALA A 38 7.77 -42.21 -24.19
C ALA A 38 9.28 -42.30 -24.53
N GLN A 39 9.76 -41.42 -25.42
CA GLN A 39 11.16 -41.32 -25.84
C GLN A 39 11.82 -39.99 -25.41
N ASP A 40 11.11 -39.14 -24.68
CA ASP A 40 11.56 -37.78 -24.31
C ASP A 40 12.05 -36.95 -25.53
N ASP A 41 11.35 -37.05 -26.66
CA ASP A 41 11.78 -36.45 -27.93
C ASP A 41 11.80 -34.89 -27.86
N PRO A 42 12.91 -34.22 -28.24
CA PRO A 42 12.98 -32.77 -28.30
C PRO A 42 11.93 -32.08 -29.20
N GLN A 43 11.34 -32.80 -30.15
CA GLN A 43 10.32 -32.29 -31.06
C GLN A 43 8.90 -32.37 -30.50
N LEU A 44 8.71 -32.84 -29.26
CA LEU A 44 7.41 -33.00 -28.61
C LEU A 44 6.52 -31.76 -28.69
N ASN A 45 7.09 -30.57 -28.43
CA ASN A 45 6.36 -29.32 -28.51
C ASN A 45 5.82 -29.04 -29.93
N THR A 46 6.65 -29.22 -30.96
CA THR A 46 6.24 -29.05 -32.36
C THR A 46 5.13 -30.03 -32.73
N LEU A 47 5.23 -31.28 -32.28
CA LEU A 47 4.21 -32.30 -32.53
C LEU A 47 2.87 -31.94 -31.87
N TYR A 48 2.90 -31.44 -30.64
CA TYR A 48 1.72 -30.94 -29.94
C TYR A 48 1.09 -29.72 -30.65
N ALA A 49 1.90 -28.73 -31.01
CA ALA A 49 1.45 -27.51 -31.64
C ALA A 49 0.91 -27.72 -33.07
N ASP A 50 1.52 -28.63 -33.84
CA ASP A 50 1.06 -28.99 -35.18
C ASP A 50 -0.24 -29.79 -35.11
N TYR A 51 -0.35 -30.75 -34.18
CA TYR A 51 -1.60 -31.48 -33.96
C TYR A 51 -2.74 -30.55 -33.57
N TYR A 52 -2.49 -29.61 -32.66
CA TYR A 52 -3.46 -28.57 -32.30
C TYR A 52 -3.91 -27.75 -33.53
N ARG A 53 -2.96 -27.25 -34.32
CA ARG A 53 -3.22 -26.39 -35.50
C ARG A 53 -4.12 -27.08 -36.51
N ASP A 54 -3.88 -28.37 -36.74
CA ASP A 54 -4.60 -29.16 -37.73
C ASP A 54 -6.01 -29.57 -37.27
N HIS A 55 -6.26 -29.69 -35.96
CA HIS A 55 -7.48 -30.30 -35.41
C HIS A 55 -8.17 -29.43 -34.36
N LYS A 56 -8.16 -28.11 -34.53
CA LYS A 56 -8.77 -27.12 -33.62
C LYS A 56 -10.23 -27.35 -33.19
N GLN A 57 -10.95 -28.29 -33.79
CA GLN A 57 -12.34 -28.64 -33.43
C GLN A 57 -12.49 -30.13 -33.07
N GLY A 58 -11.38 -30.84 -32.86
CA GLY A 58 -11.34 -32.26 -32.53
C GLY A 58 -11.73 -32.56 -31.08
N ILE A 59 -12.13 -33.80 -30.84
CA ILE A 59 -12.40 -34.31 -29.47
C ILE A 59 -11.05 -34.45 -28.75
N PHE A 60 -10.94 -33.97 -27.49
CA PHE A 60 -9.74 -34.03 -26.62
C PHE A 60 -8.61 -33.01 -26.89
N VAL A 61 -8.86 -31.98 -27.70
CA VAL A 61 -7.88 -30.92 -27.98
C VAL A 61 -7.51 -30.13 -26.71
N ASP A 62 -8.44 -29.95 -25.80
CA ASP A 62 -8.26 -29.36 -24.48
C ASP A 62 -7.28 -30.15 -23.59
N LYS A 63 -7.40 -31.48 -23.57
CA LYS A 63 -6.47 -32.38 -22.87
C LYS A 63 -5.07 -32.31 -23.46
N LEU A 64 -4.98 -32.18 -24.78
CA LEU A 64 -3.71 -32.09 -25.49
C LEU A 64 -3.01 -30.75 -25.24
N LEU A 65 -3.77 -29.66 -25.21
CA LEU A 65 -3.31 -28.34 -24.78
C LEU A 65 -2.79 -28.37 -23.33
N TRP A 66 -3.49 -29.04 -22.42
CA TRP A 66 -3.03 -29.19 -21.03
C TRP A 66 -1.68 -29.91 -20.93
N LYS A 67 -1.49 -31.00 -21.67
CA LYS A 67 -0.20 -31.68 -21.72
C LYS A 67 0.92 -30.79 -22.27
N LEU A 68 0.62 -29.98 -23.29
CA LEU A 68 1.56 -29.01 -23.83
C LEU A 68 1.93 -27.93 -22.80
N ILE A 69 0.95 -27.44 -22.03
CA ILE A 69 1.16 -26.49 -20.93
C ILE A 69 2.09 -27.12 -19.87
N LEU A 70 1.78 -28.33 -19.39
CA LEU A 70 2.61 -29.04 -18.40
C LEU A 70 4.05 -29.26 -18.89
N TRP A 71 4.24 -29.55 -20.17
CA TRP A 71 5.57 -29.69 -20.76
C TRP A 71 6.37 -28.39 -20.67
N HIS A 72 5.75 -27.24 -20.99
CA HIS A 72 6.42 -25.94 -20.86
C HIS A 72 6.74 -25.58 -19.41
N ILE A 73 5.85 -25.94 -18.47
CA ILE A 73 6.07 -25.78 -17.02
C ILE A 73 7.29 -26.59 -16.56
N ASP A 74 7.42 -27.87 -16.98
CA ASP A 74 8.59 -28.71 -16.67
C ASP A 74 9.90 -28.08 -17.18
N LYS A 75 9.85 -27.44 -18.35
CA LYS A 75 11.00 -26.74 -18.94
C LYS A 75 11.25 -25.34 -18.39
N LYS A 76 10.44 -24.88 -17.42
CA LYS A 76 10.50 -23.52 -16.85
C LYS A 76 10.35 -22.42 -17.91
N ASP A 77 9.56 -22.69 -18.95
CA ASP A 77 9.22 -21.75 -20.03
C ASP A 77 7.82 -21.16 -19.79
N ASP A 78 7.76 -20.29 -18.78
CA ASP A 78 6.49 -19.75 -18.28
C ASP A 78 5.75 -18.91 -19.31
N ALA A 79 6.46 -18.13 -20.13
CA ALA A 79 5.85 -17.29 -21.15
C ALA A 79 5.11 -18.13 -22.20
N ALA A 80 5.67 -19.29 -22.55
CA ALA A 80 4.99 -20.22 -23.43
C ALA A 80 3.83 -20.95 -22.75
N ALA A 81 3.97 -21.32 -21.47
CA ALA A 81 2.88 -21.90 -20.69
C ALA A 81 1.68 -20.93 -20.62
N GLU A 82 1.89 -19.67 -20.23
CA GLU A 82 0.86 -18.62 -20.15
C GLU A 82 0.15 -18.38 -21.49
N LYS A 83 0.91 -18.37 -22.59
CA LYS A 83 0.35 -18.26 -23.93
C LYS A 83 -0.63 -19.39 -24.21
N TRP A 84 -0.27 -20.63 -23.91
CA TRP A 84 -1.13 -21.80 -24.16
C TRP A 84 -2.29 -21.89 -23.18
N ILE A 85 -2.13 -21.43 -21.94
CA ILE A 85 -3.23 -21.31 -20.98
C ILE A 85 -4.27 -20.29 -21.47
N THR A 86 -3.82 -19.17 -22.04
CA THR A 86 -4.72 -18.17 -22.67
C THR A 86 -5.51 -18.77 -23.83
N VAL A 87 -4.86 -19.61 -24.65
CA VAL A 87 -5.52 -20.33 -25.75
C VAL A 87 -6.55 -21.32 -25.20
N LEU A 88 -6.19 -22.13 -24.20
CA LEU A 88 -7.09 -23.08 -23.56
C LEU A 88 -8.31 -22.38 -22.95
N ARG A 89 -8.11 -21.25 -22.27
CA ARG A 89 -9.18 -20.43 -21.70
C ARG A 89 -10.13 -19.85 -22.74
N ASN A 90 -9.60 -19.33 -23.84
CA ASN A 90 -10.43 -18.67 -24.86
C ASN A 90 -11.20 -19.66 -25.72
N GLU A 91 -10.58 -20.80 -26.07
CA GLU A 91 -11.18 -21.77 -26.99
C GLU A 91 -11.97 -22.87 -26.25
N TYR A 92 -11.61 -23.21 -25.01
CA TYR A 92 -12.23 -24.28 -24.21
C TYR A 92 -12.49 -23.88 -22.74
N PRO A 93 -13.20 -22.78 -22.48
CA PRO A 93 -13.45 -22.30 -21.10
C PRO A 93 -14.24 -23.28 -20.23
N TRP A 94 -14.96 -24.24 -20.84
CA TRP A 94 -15.69 -25.29 -20.14
C TRP A 94 -14.84 -26.53 -19.84
N SER A 95 -13.57 -26.59 -20.23
CA SER A 95 -12.75 -27.78 -19.94
C SER A 95 -12.29 -27.78 -18.49
N LYS A 96 -12.35 -28.92 -17.79
CA LYS A 96 -11.73 -29.08 -16.46
C LYS A 96 -10.23 -28.75 -16.46
N TYR A 97 -9.56 -28.93 -17.60
CA TYR A 97 -8.15 -28.61 -17.76
C TYR A 97 -7.90 -27.09 -17.80
N CYS A 98 -8.92 -26.30 -18.18
CA CYS A 98 -8.87 -24.85 -18.06
C CYS A 98 -8.80 -24.45 -16.58
N ASP A 99 -9.56 -25.10 -15.71
CA ASP A 99 -9.54 -24.80 -14.28
C ASP A 99 -8.19 -25.16 -13.63
N ASP A 100 -7.62 -26.33 -13.98
CA ASP A 100 -6.27 -26.73 -13.55
C ASP A 100 -5.20 -25.71 -14.02
N ALA A 101 -5.33 -25.22 -15.25
CA ALA A 101 -4.43 -24.21 -15.80
C ALA A 101 -4.57 -22.84 -15.11
N MET A 102 -5.79 -22.42 -14.79
CA MET A 102 -6.04 -21.18 -14.05
C MET A 102 -5.51 -21.26 -12.61
N MET A 103 -5.67 -22.40 -11.93
CA MET A 103 -5.09 -22.65 -10.61
C MET A 103 -3.57 -22.52 -10.61
N TYR A 104 -2.90 -23.07 -11.63
CA TYR A 104 -1.45 -22.93 -11.79
C TYR A 104 -1.03 -21.46 -11.95
N LEU A 105 -1.69 -20.70 -12.83
CA LEU A 105 -1.38 -19.28 -13.01
C LEU A 105 -1.63 -18.47 -11.73
N ALA A 106 -2.73 -18.74 -11.02
CA ALA A 106 -3.04 -18.07 -9.77
C ALA A 106 -1.96 -18.33 -8.71
N GLY A 107 -1.48 -19.57 -8.59
CA GLY A 107 -0.37 -19.93 -7.71
C GLY A 107 0.94 -19.25 -8.10
N LYS A 108 1.21 -19.08 -9.40
CA LYS A 108 2.37 -18.34 -9.89
C LYS A 108 2.27 -16.85 -9.52
N GLN A 109 1.15 -16.20 -9.83
CA GLN A 109 0.93 -14.79 -9.48
C GLN A 109 1.05 -14.55 -7.97
N ARG A 110 0.53 -15.46 -7.15
CA ARG A 110 0.73 -15.45 -5.69
C ARG A 110 2.22 -15.53 -5.31
N THR A 111 2.98 -16.42 -5.92
CA THR A 111 4.44 -16.56 -5.67
C THR A 111 5.21 -15.30 -6.06
N GLU A 112 4.77 -14.62 -7.11
CA GLU A 112 5.32 -13.33 -7.57
C GLU A 112 4.79 -12.11 -6.78
N LYS A 113 3.96 -12.35 -5.76
CA LYS A 113 3.28 -11.32 -4.93
C LYS A 113 2.31 -10.41 -5.70
N ASN A 114 1.85 -10.84 -6.86
CA ASN A 114 0.79 -10.19 -7.65
C ASN A 114 -0.59 -10.66 -7.17
N TYR A 115 -0.95 -10.33 -5.92
CA TYR A 115 -2.13 -10.89 -5.27
C TYR A 115 -3.46 -10.52 -5.94
N ALA A 116 -3.58 -9.33 -6.53
CA ALA A 116 -4.79 -8.91 -7.24
C ALA A 116 -5.08 -9.76 -8.50
N ASP A 117 -4.03 -10.11 -9.24
CA ASP A 117 -4.16 -10.98 -10.41
C ASP A 117 -4.40 -12.43 -10.00
N ALA A 118 -3.76 -12.89 -8.93
CA ALA A 118 -4.00 -14.21 -8.34
C ALA A 118 -5.45 -14.36 -7.86
N GLU A 119 -5.98 -13.37 -7.12
CA GLU A 119 -7.36 -13.31 -6.65
C GLU A 119 -8.34 -13.44 -7.81
N LYS A 120 -8.17 -12.61 -8.84
CA LYS A 120 -9.01 -12.64 -10.04
C LYS A 120 -9.03 -14.01 -10.69
N LEU A 121 -7.87 -14.66 -10.81
CA LEU A 121 -7.76 -16.00 -11.40
C LEU A 121 -8.44 -17.08 -10.54
N TYR A 122 -8.30 -17.04 -9.22
CA TYR A 122 -8.99 -17.98 -8.31
C TYR A 122 -10.51 -17.81 -8.33
N LEU A 123 -11.00 -16.57 -8.44
CA LEU A 123 -12.43 -16.25 -8.50
C LEU A 123 -13.04 -16.52 -9.88
N ASP A 124 -12.29 -16.36 -10.97
CA ASP A 124 -12.76 -16.64 -12.34
C ASP A 124 -13.17 -18.12 -12.51
N ILE A 125 -12.61 -19.05 -11.73
CA ILE A 125 -13.00 -20.47 -11.69
C ILE A 125 -14.50 -20.65 -11.33
N LYS A 126 -15.07 -19.73 -10.55
CA LYS A 126 -16.49 -19.75 -10.15
C LYS A 126 -17.45 -19.72 -11.35
N LEU A 127 -17.12 -18.95 -12.37
CA LEU A 127 -18.04 -18.56 -13.44
C LEU A 127 -18.55 -19.73 -14.29
N PHE A 128 -17.89 -20.89 -14.22
CA PHE A 128 -18.21 -22.05 -15.05
C PHE A 128 -18.75 -23.24 -14.25
N TYR A 129 -18.41 -23.38 -12.95
CA TYR A 129 -18.71 -24.56 -12.15
C TYR A 129 -18.92 -24.27 -10.66
N ASP A 130 -19.99 -23.54 -10.32
CA ASP A 130 -20.33 -23.01 -8.96
C ASP A 130 -20.44 -24.08 -7.82
N ARG A 131 -20.25 -25.38 -8.12
CA ARG A 131 -20.21 -26.50 -7.14
C ARG A 131 -19.21 -27.62 -7.49
N SER A 132 -18.15 -27.34 -8.25
CA SER A 132 -17.09 -28.34 -8.48
C SER A 132 -16.09 -28.35 -7.34
N ASP A 133 -15.48 -29.51 -7.07
CA ASP A 133 -14.36 -29.62 -6.12
C ASP A 133 -13.21 -28.66 -6.47
N GLN A 134 -13.05 -28.35 -7.76
CA GLN A 134 -12.03 -27.42 -8.23
C GLN A 134 -12.30 -25.99 -7.76
N TYR A 135 -13.57 -25.56 -7.73
CA TYR A 135 -13.93 -24.26 -7.18
C TYR A 135 -13.72 -24.23 -5.66
N GLY A 136 -14.09 -25.28 -4.94
CA GLY A 136 -13.80 -25.35 -3.50
C GLY A 136 -12.30 -25.34 -3.19
N GLN A 137 -11.47 -26.03 -3.99
CA GLN A 137 -10.01 -25.95 -3.89
C GLN A 137 -9.49 -24.54 -4.19
N SER A 138 -10.11 -23.80 -5.12
CA SER A 138 -9.66 -22.44 -5.44
C SER A 138 -9.92 -21.49 -4.29
N LEU A 139 -11.06 -21.65 -3.61
CA LEU A 139 -11.38 -20.92 -2.39
C LEU A 139 -10.42 -21.26 -1.24
N LEU A 140 -10.01 -22.52 -1.08
CA LEU A 140 -8.97 -22.89 -0.10
C LEU A 140 -7.65 -22.18 -0.41
N LYS A 141 -7.19 -22.21 -1.67
CA LYS A 141 -5.96 -21.51 -2.09
C LYS A 141 -6.03 -20.00 -1.98
N LEU A 142 -7.22 -19.44 -2.21
CA LEU A 142 -7.51 -18.03 -2.01
C LEU A 142 -7.47 -17.68 -0.52
N SER A 143 -8.04 -18.52 0.35
CA SER A 143 -7.98 -18.32 1.81
C SER A 143 -6.53 -18.40 2.35
N ASP A 144 -5.72 -19.33 1.87
CA ASP A 144 -4.29 -19.40 2.20
C ASP A 144 -3.57 -18.08 1.84
N MET A 145 -3.90 -17.50 0.68
CA MET A 145 -3.34 -16.22 0.23
C MET A 145 -3.76 -15.07 1.15
N TYR A 146 -5.04 -14.99 1.52
CA TYR A 146 -5.52 -13.96 2.45
C TYR A 146 -4.92 -14.09 3.86
N LEU A 147 -4.65 -15.32 4.32
CA LEU A 147 -3.89 -15.56 5.55
C LEU A 147 -2.46 -15.00 5.46
N GLU A 148 -1.78 -15.18 4.31
CA GLU A 148 -0.40 -14.67 4.10
C GLU A 148 -0.30 -13.15 4.13
N ILE A 149 -1.32 -12.44 3.60
CA ILE A 149 -1.31 -10.97 3.51
C ILE A 149 -1.92 -10.29 4.75
N GLY A 150 -2.38 -11.05 5.74
CA GLY A 150 -2.92 -10.52 7.01
C GLY A 150 -4.42 -10.23 7.01
N GLU A 151 -5.15 -10.60 5.95
CA GLU A 151 -6.58 -10.32 5.75
C GLU A 151 -7.43 -11.48 6.29
N TYR A 152 -7.38 -11.68 7.62
CA TYR A 152 -7.88 -12.89 8.27
C TYR A 152 -9.40 -13.06 8.21
N GLU A 153 -10.18 -11.97 8.25
CA GLU A 153 -11.64 -12.02 8.13
C GLU A 153 -12.07 -12.48 6.74
N THR A 154 -11.39 -11.98 5.70
CA THR A 154 -11.62 -12.39 4.32
C THR A 154 -11.27 -13.87 4.13
N ALA A 155 -10.14 -14.33 4.68
CA ALA A 155 -9.79 -15.75 4.70
C ALA A 155 -10.85 -16.61 5.40
N GLU A 156 -11.32 -16.20 6.58
CA GLU A 156 -12.37 -16.88 7.34
C GLU A 156 -13.66 -17.01 6.51
N ASN A 157 -14.10 -15.94 5.85
CA ASN A 157 -15.30 -15.94 5.02
C ASN A 157 -15.21 -16.96 3.86
N PHE A 158 -14.05 -17.06 3.21
CA PHE A 158 -13.83 -18.07 2.17
C PHE A 158 -13.82 -19.48 2.73
N LEU A 159 -13.17 -19.71 3.87
CA LEU A 159 -13.13 -21.02 4.54
C LEU A 159 -14.54 -21.47 4.98
N LEU A 160 -15.34 -20.57 5.57
CA LEU A 160 -16.74 -20.83 5.90
C LEU A 160 -17.59 -21.09 4.65
N SER A 161 -17.31 -20.40 3.54
CA SER A 161 -17.95 -20.68 2.25
C SER A 161 -17.62 -22.08 1.77
N VAL A 162 -16.38 -22.56 1.95
CA VAL A 162 -15.98 -23.93 1.62
C VAL A 162 -16.69 -24.94 2.52
N GLU A 163 -16.65 -24.73 3.85
CA GLU A 163 -17.29 -25.60 4.85
C GLU A 163 -18.78 -25.79 4.59
N ASN A 164 -19.48 -24.73 4.14
CA ASN A 164 -20.93 -24.76 3.92
C ASN A 164 -21.36 -25.32 2.56
N GLN A 165 -20.50 -25.31 1.55
CA GLN A 165 -20.88 -25.60 0.16
C GLN A 165 -20.29 -26.91 -0.38
N PHE A 166 -19.20 -27.43 0.20
CA PHE A 166 -18.46 -28.57 -0.33
C PHE A 166 -18.22 -29.63 0.75
N ASP A 167 -19.20 -30.52 0.93
CA ASP A 167 -19.14 -31.58 1.95
C ASP A 167 -17.89 -32.47 1.82
N GLU A 168 -17.48 -32.81 0.59
CA GLU A 168 -16.32 -33.69 0.33
C GLU A 168 -14.96 -32.99 0.56
N LEU A 169 -14.87 -31.67 0.37
CA LEU A 169 -13.66 -30.88 0.69
C LEU A 169 -13.61 -30.46 2.15
N ALA A 170 -14.77 -30.38 2.80
CA ALA A 170 -14.88 -30.14 4.23
C ALA A 170 -14.33 -31.30 5.07
N GLU A 171 -13.99 -32.42 4.45
CA GLU A 171 -13.23 -33.52 5.04
C GLU A 171 -11.69 -33.35 4.94
N GLY A 172 -11.21 -32.22 4.40
CA GLY A 172 -9.78 -31.90 4.38
C GLY A 172 -9.30 -31.22 5.66
N GLY A 173 -8.34 -31.81 6.38
CA GLY A 173 -7.79 -31.23 7.62
C GLY A 173 -7.23 -29.81 7.50
N ALA A 174 -6.76 -29.42 6.30
CA ALA A 174 -6.27 -28.07 6.01
C ALA A 174 -7.35 -26.98 6.17
N LEU A 175 -8.62 -27.28 5.85
CA LEU A 175 -9.74 -26.33 5.99
C LEU A 175 -9.88 -25.87 7.44
N TYR A 176 -10.02 -26.82 8.37
CA TYR A 176 -10.25 -26.50 9.78
C TYR A 176 -9.02 -25.91 10.46
N GLN A 177 -7.82 -26.36 10.08
CA GLN A 177 -6.58 -25.78 10.59
C GLN A 177 -6.49 -24.29 10.23
N ASN A 178 -6.72 -23.95 8.95
CA ASN A 178 -6.71 -22.57 8.49
C ASN A 178 -7.85 -21.75 9.08
N LEU A 179 -9.05 -22.34 9.25
CA LEU A 179 -10.18 -21.65 9.86
C LEU A 179 -9.91 -21.32 11.33
N ALA A 180 -9.42 -22.29 12.11
CA ALA A 180 -9.03 -22.07 13.50
C ALA A 180 -7.89 -21.05 13.62
N LEU A 181 -6.90 -21.11 12.72
CA LEU A 181 -5.81 -20.14 12.67
C LEU A 181 -6.31 -18.72 12.34
N SER A 182 -7.18 -18.57 11.34
CA SER A 182 -7.77 -17.27 10.96
C SER A 182 -8.53 -16.64 12.13
N GLN A 183 -9.31 -17.43 12.87
CA GLN A 183 -10.06 -17.00 14.04
C GLN A 183 -9.13 -16.64 15.20
N TYR A 184 -8.07 -17.43 15.42
CA TYR A 184 -7.06 -17.16 16.44
C TYR A 184 -6.34 -15.83 16.19
N LEU A 185 -5.93 -15.56 14.95
CA LEU A 185 -5.24 -14.32 14.56
C LEU A 185 -6.14 -13.09 14.71
N GLN A 186 -7.45 -13.26 14.54
CA GLN A 186 -8.48 -12.25 14.86
C GLN A 186 -8.82 -12.14 16.35
N LYS A 187 -8.14 -12.87 17.23
CA LYS A 187 -8.42 -12.96 18.68
C LYS A 187 -9.80 -13.53 19.03
N LYS A 188 -10.45 -14.23 18.09
CA LYS A 188 -11.71 -14.98 18.30
C LYS A 188 -11.40 -16.35 18.94
N TYR A 189 -10.75 -16.33 20.10
CA TYR A 189 -10.15 -17.51 20.73
C TYR A 189 -11.14 -18.65 21.00
N LEU A 190 -12.33 -18.32 21.50
CA LEU A 190 -13.37 -19.33 21.76
C LEU A 190 -13.90 -19.96 20.47
N GLU A 191 -14.00 -19.20 19.38
CA GLU A 191 -14.45 -19.70 18.08
C GLU A 191 -13.39 -20.61 17.47
N ALA A 192 -12.12 -20.20 17.51
CA ALA A 192 -10.98 -21.01 17.09
C ALA A 192 -10.96 -22.36 17.83
N ALA A 193 -11.11 -22.36 19.16
CA ALA A 193 -11.17 -23.58 19.95
C ALA A 193 -12.35 -24.48 19.55
N ARG A 194 -13.54 -23.91 19.32
CA ARG A 194 -14.73 -24.65 18.84
C ARG A 194 -14.55 -25.20 17.43
N THR A 195 -13.80 -24.52 16.57
CA THR A 195 -13.49 -25.01 15.22
C THR A 195 -12.62 -26.26 15.29
N VAL A 196 -11.66 -26.32 16.22
CA VAL A 196 -10.87 -27.54 16.47
C VAL A 196 -11.75 -28.67 17.01
N ASP A 197 -12.73 -28.38 17.87
CA ASP A 197 -13.70 -29.38 18.32
C ASP A 197 -14.53 -29.95 17.15
N ARG A 198 -14.98 -29.08 16.22
CA ARG A 198 -15.69 -29.52 15.01
C ARG A 198 -14.79 -30.39 14.12
N PHE A 199 -13.52 -30.02 13.97
CA PHE A 199 -12.53 -30.82 13.24
C PHE A 199 -12.42 -32.23 13.84
N SER A 200 -12.24 -32.33 15.16
CA SER A 200 -12.10 -33.61 15.86
C SER A 200 -13.34 -34.51 15.78
N GLN A 201 -14.52 -33.96 15.52
CA GLN A 201 -15.76 -34.73 15.37
C GLN A 201 -15.98 -35.27 13.96
N ARG A 202 -15.44 -34.57 12.95
CA ARG A 202 -15.67 -34.88 11.53
C ARG A 202 -14.58 -35.76 10.93
N LEU A 203 -13.34 -35.66 11.43
CA LEU A 203 -12.19 -36.33 10.82
C LEU A 203 -11.45 -37.23 11.82
N PRO A 204 -10.87 -38.35 11.32
CA PRO A 204 -10.05 -39.22 12.15
C PRO A 204 -8.80 -38.49 12.65
N GLU A 205 -8.17 -39.03 13.70
CA GLU A 205 -6.91 -38.51 14.21
C GLU A 205 -5.85 -38.47 13.09
N SER A 206 -5.22 -37.31 12.95
CA SER A 206 -4.20 -37.01 11.95
C SER A 206 -3.19 -36.02 12.53
N SER A 207 -2.04 -35.88 11.88
CA SER A 207 -1.04 -34.87 12.27
C SER A 207 -1.64 -33.47 12.25
N GLU A 208 -2.46 -33.13 11.27
CA GLU A 208 -3.14 -31.83 11.15
C GLU A 208 -4.11 -31.56 12.31
N LEU A 209 -4.87 -32.58 12.73
CA LEU A 209 -5.73 -32.49 13.90
C LEU A 209 -4.90 -32.33 15.19
N ALA A 210 -3.78 -33.04 15.31
CA ALA A 210 -2.89 -32.93 16.46
C ALA A 210 -2.28 -31.51 16.60
N HIS A 211 -1.82 -30.91 15.50
CA HIS A 211 -1.36 -29.51 15.49
C HIS A 211 -2.50 -28.52 15.84
N SER A 212 -3.70 -28.79 15.36
CA SER A 212 -4.89 -27.97 15.68
C SER A 212 -5.26 -28.07 17.16
N LYS A 213 -5.20 -29.27 17.75
CA LYS A 213 -5.37 -29.49 19.20
C LYS A 213 -4.25 -28.84 20.01
N MET A 214 -3.03 -28.77 19.49
CA MET A 214 -1.94 -28.06 20.14
C MET A 214 -2.17 -26.53 20.20
N LEU A 215 -2.73 -25.96 19.13
CA LEU A 215 -3.24 -24.58 19.14
C LEU A 215 -4.38 -24.42 20.15
N GLN A 216 -5.34 -25.34 20.17
CA GLN A 216 -6.47 -25.34 21.10
C GLN A 216 -6.01 -25.38 22.58
N GLY A 217 -5.08 -26.27 22.91
CA GLY A 217 -4.50 -26.35 24.26
C GLY A 217 -3.82 -25.05 24.67
N SER A 218 -3.11 -24.41 23.73
CA SER A 218 -2.49 -23.10 23.94
C SER A 218 -3.53 -22.01 24.20
N ILE A 219 -4.60 -21.97 23.39
CA ILE A 219 -5.73 -21.04 23.55
C ILE A 219 -6.37 -21.16 24.93
N TYR A 220 -6.68 -22.37 25.37
CA TYR A 220 -7.28 -22.58 26.69
C TYR A 220 -6.33 -22.15 27.80
N ALA A 221 -5.05 -22.50 27.69
CA ALA A 221 -4.08 -22.22 28.73
C ALA A 221 -3.77 -20.73 28.89
N THR A 222 -3.58 -20.00 27.79
CA THR A 222 -3.07 -18.62 27.84
C THR A 222 -4.14 -17.58 27.56
N ASN A 223 -5.00 -17.80 26.56
CA ASN A 223 -5.95 -16.78 26.10
C ASN A 223 -7.28 -16.83 26.85
N LEU A 224 -7.76 -18.03 27.22
CA LEU A 224 -9.02 -18.22 27.95
C LEU A 224 -8.82 -18.39 29.46
N ASN A 225 -7.57 -18.34 29.94
CA ASN A 225 -7.20 -18.47 31.35
C ASN A 225 -7.74 -19.76 32.01
N GLN A 226 -7.67 -20.87 31.29
CA GLN A 226 -8.05 -22.22 31.70
C GLN A 226 -6.86 -23.18 31.53
N PRO A 227 -5.78 -23.00 32.33
CA PRO A 227 -4.54 -23.78 32.20
C PRO A 227 -4.75 -25.28 32.38
N ASP A 228 -5.69 -25.70 33.24
CA ASP A 228 -5.99 -27.11 33.44
C ASP A 228 -6.58 -27.77 32.18
N VAL A 229 -7.45 -27.06 31.46
CA VAL A 229 -8.00 -27.53 30.19
C VAL A 229 -6.91 -27.64 29.12
N GLY A 230 -6.01 -26.66 29.05
CA GLY A 230 -4.87 -26.72 28.14
C GLY A 230 -3.92 -27.88 28.46
N LYS A 231 -3.65 -28.13 29.75
CA LYS A 231 -2.85 -29.27 30.21
C LYS A 231 -3.48 -30.59 29.81
N ASP A 232 -4.78 -30.76 30.01
CA ASP A 232 -5.47 -32.01 29.66
C ASP A 232 -5.36 -32.30 28.16
N ILE A 233 -5.48 -31.26 27.32
CA ILE A 233 -5.31 -31.38 25.86
C ILE A 233 -3.87 -31.81 25.51
N PHE A 234 -2.85 -31.15 26.07
CA PHE A 234 -1.45 -31.53 25.82
C PHE A 234 -1.13 -32.93 26.34
N ALA A 235 -1.65 -33.31 27.51
CA ALA A 235 -1.52 -34.64 28.09
C ALA A 235 -2.09 -35.72 27.18
N GLY A 236 -3.26 -35.47 26.59
CA GLY A 236 -3.86 -36.33 25.58
C GLY A 236 -2.94 -36.53 24.37
N LEU A 237 -2.37 -35.44 23.84
CA LEU A 237 -1.51 -35.49 22.66
C LEU A 237 -0.20 -36.23 22.89
N PHE A 238 0.56 -35.93 23.95
CA PHE A 238 1.85 -36.61 24.14
C PHE A 238 1.72 -38.08 24.59
N SER A 239 0.56 -38.46 25.14
CA SER A 239 0.27 -39.83 25.54
C SER A 239 -0.27 -40.72 24.41
N ASP A 240 -0.59 -40.13 23.24
CA ASP A 240 -1.13 -40.85 22.10
C ASP A 240 -0.01 -41.49 21.25
N GLU A 241 0.27 -42.78 21.48
CA GLU A 241 1.31 -43.53 20.78
C GLU A 241 1.10 -43.63 19.25
N SER A 242 -0.07 -43.27 18.72
CA SER A 242 -0.31 -43.22 17.27
C SER A 242 0.27 -41.98 16.59
N LEU A 243 0.59 -40.94 17.36
CA LEU A 243 1.16 -39.68 16.86
C LEU A 243 2.68 -39.75 16.68
N ASP A 244 3.16 -38.95 15.74
CA ASP A 244 4.59 -38.75 15.48
C ASP A 244 5.34 -38.30 16.75
N GLU A 245 6.56 -38.79 16.92
CA GLU A 245 7.40 -38.51 18.10
C GLU A 245 7.69 -37.00 18.25
N THR A 246 7.86 -36.26 17.15
CA THR A 246 8.07 -34.81 17.19
C THR A 246 6.85 -34.09 17.78
N ILE A 247 5.64 -34.45 17.34
CA ILE A 247 4.39 -33.85 17.83
C ILE A 247 4.18 -34.17 19.32
N ARG A 248 4.45 -35.41 19.73
CA ARG A 248 4.36 -35.82 21.14
C ARG A 248 5.36 -35.07 22.02
N ASN A 249 6.60 -34.89 21.55
CA ASN A 249 7.61 -34.14 22.28
C ASN A 249 7.23 -32.67 22.41
N GLU A 250 6.70 -32.05 21.35
CA GLU A 250 6.22 -30.66 21.39
C GLU A 250 5.04 -30.48 22.36
N ALA A 251 4.07 -31.41 22.34
CA ALA A 251 2.95 -31.39 23.28
C ALA A 251 3.41 -31.59 24.74
N LYS A 252 4.40 -32.47 24.97
CA LYS A 252 4.99 -32.66 26.29
C LYS A 252 5.71 -31.42 26.79
N GLU A 253 6.47 -30.74 25.92
CA GLU A 253 7.14 -29.48 26.26
C GLU A 253 6.12 -28.43 26.72
N LYS A 254 5.02 -28.26 25.97
CA LYS A 254 3.94 -27.34 26.34
C LYS A 254 3.23 -27.73 27.64
N TYR A 255 3.05 -29.03 27.89
CA TYR A 255 2.50 -29.53 29.15
C TYR A 255 3.40 -29.24 30.36
N ASP A 256 4.70 -29.51 30.22
CA ASP A 256 5.70 -29.28 31.27
C ASP A 256 5.82 -27.78 31.59
N GLN A 257 5.74 -26.91 30.57
CA GLN A 257 5.69 -25.45 30.74
C GLN A 257 4.53 -24.97 31.62
N LEU A 258 3.36 -25.63 31.56
CA LEU A 258 2.17 -25.25 32.34
C LEU A 258 2.18 -25.82 33.78
N ASN A 259 2.97 -26.85 34.06
CA ASN A 259 3.06 -27.48 35.38
C ASN A 259 4.10 -26.84 36.30
N PHE A 260 4.79 -25.80 35.84
CA PHE A 260 5.83 -25.15 36.61
C PHE A 260 5.27 -24.03 37.51
N THR A 261 5.20 -24.29 38.83
CA THR A 261 4.88 -23.31 39.89
C THR A 261 6.04 -23.15 40.87
N GLY A 262 7.28 -23.01 40.37
CA GLY A 262 8.45 -22.65 41.16
C GLY A 262 8.62 -21.12 41.20
N ASP A 263 9.20 -20.59 42.28
CA ASP A 263 9.40 -19.15 42.52
C ASP A 263 10.41 -18.56 41.50
N ILE A 264 9.88 -18.12 40.34
CA ILE A 264 10.62 -17.60 39.17
C ILE A 264 11.45 -16.37 39.54
N ASP A 265 10.98 -15.56 40.49
CA ASP A 265 11.64 -14.32 40.90
C ASP A 265 13.00 -14.59 41.58
N ALA A 266 13.11 -15.63 42.40
CA ALA A 266 14.36 -15.97 43.12
C ALA A 266 15.45 -16.57 42.21
N LEU A 267 15.05 -17.35 41.18
CA LEU A 267 15.97 -17.93 40.19
C LEU A 267 16.44 -16.88 39.18
N GLY A 268 15.55 -15.96 38.78
CA GLY A 268 15.90 -14.79 37.98
C GLY A 268 16.90 -13.89 38.69
N GLU A 269 16.68 -13.58 39.97
CA GLU A 269 17.64 -12.80 40.78
C GLU A 269 19.02 -13.44 40.93
N LEU A 270 19.10 -14.77 41.03
CA LEU A 270 20.37 -15.48 41.13
C LEU A 270 21.11 -15.49 39.78
N ALA A 271 20.37 -15.66 38.67
CA ALA A 271 20.89 -15.60 37.30
C ALA A 271 21.47 -14.23 36.93
N MET A 272 20.86 -13.16 37.44
CA MET A 272 21.36 -11.79 37.29
C MET A 272 22.69 -11.53 38.01
N LYS A 273 22.96 -12.23 39.13
CA LYS A 273 24.17 -12.00 39.92
C LYS A 273 25.37 -12.84 39.49
N GLN A 274 25.14 -14.03 38.94
CA GLN A 274 26.20 -14.99 38.59
C GLN A 274 25.90 -15.77 37.30
N PRO A 275 25.89 -15.10 36.13
CA PRO A 275 25.46 -15.71 34.86
C PRO A 275 26.36 -16.86 34.37
N GLU A 276 27.60 -16.92 34.85
CA GLU A 276 28.56 -17.98 34.51
C GLU A 276 28.66 -19.10 35.55
N ASP A 277 27.84 -19.11 36.62
CA ASP A 277 27.89 -20.15 37.64
C ASP A 277 27.41 -21.51 37.05
N PRO A 278 28.29 -22.53 36.98
CA PRO A 278 27.93 -23.84 36.44
C PRO A 278 26.85 -24.57 37.25
N LEU A 279 26.72 -24.28 38.54
CA LEU A 279 25.68 -24.83 39.40
C LEU A 279 24.32 -24.23 39.08
N LEU A 280 24.29 -22.96 38.70
CA LEU A 280 23.08 -22.24 38.28
C LEU A 280 22.62 -22.69 36.89
N GLN A 281 23.54 -22.83 35.94
CA GLN A 281 23.25 -23.41 34.62
C GLN A 281 22.72 -24.85 34.76
N LYS A 282 23.28 -25.63 35.69
CA LYS A 282 22.81 -26.98 36.01
C LYS A 282 21.43 -26.98 36.68
N LEU A 283 21.16 -26.08 37.63
CA LEU A 283 19.86 -25.92 38.28
C LEU A 283 18.77 -25.45 37.29
N MET A 284 19.10 -24.58 36.33
CA MET A 284 18.19 -24.19 35.25
C MET A 284 17.81 -25.39 34.37
N LEU A 285 18.80 -26.21 33.98
CA LEU A 285 18.60 -27.45 33.23
C LEU A 285 17.80 -28.51 34.01
N GLU A 286 18.07 -28.67 35.31
CA GLU A 286 17.36 -29.63 36.19
C GLU A 286 15.91 -29.20 36.52
N ASN A 287 15.58 -27.90 36.36
CA ASN A 287 14.24 -27.34 36.57
C ASN A 287 13.49 -27.04 35.24
N GLY A 288 13.93 -27.61 34.13
CA GLY A 288 13.20 -27.55 32.85
C GLY A 288 13.32 -26.23 32.08
N TRP A 289 14.22 -25.32 32.49
CA TRP A 289 14.60 -24.18 31.65
C TRP A 289 15.60 -24.69 30.61
N THR A 290 15.13 -25.01 29.41
CA THR A 290 16.01 -25.33 28.29
C THR A 290 16.54 -24.04 27.67
N VAL A 291 17.83 -24.03 27.31
CA VAL A 291 18.38 -23.04 26.37
C VAL A 291 17.69 -23.30 25.03
N GLY A 292 16.62 -22.56 24.75
CA GLY A 292 15.74 -22.77 23.62
C GLY A 292 14.98 -21.50 23.23
N ALA A 293 14.14 -21.59 22.20
CA ALA A 293 13.53 -20.44 21.51
C ALA A 293 12.68 -19.50 22.40
N GLN A 294 12.26 -19.94 23.59
CA GLN A 294 11.42 -19.17 24.52
C GLN A 294 12.21 -18.30 25.51
N LEU A 295 13.50 -18.58 25.71
CA LEU A 295 14.36 -17.85 26.65
C LEU A 295 14.40 -16.32 26.42
N PRO A 296 14.55 -15.80 25.18
CA PRO A 296 14.55 -14.35 24.97
C PRO A 296 13.21 -13.70 25.32
N PHE A 297 12.08 -14.38 25.13
CA PHE A 297 10.76 -13.82 25.48
C PHE A 297 10.61 -13.66 26.99
N ARG A 298 11.11 -14.61 27.79
CA ARG A 298 11.13 -14.51 29.26
C ARG A 298 12.01 -13.36 29.75
N PHE A 299 13.16 -13.15 29.13
CA PHE A 299 13.99 -11.98 29.44
C PHE A 299 13.27 -10.66 29.15
N LEU A 300 12.53 -10.58 28.05
CA LEU A 300 11.77 -9.37 27.70
C LEU A 300 10.58 -9.14 28.64
N GLU A 301 9.92 -10.19 29.13
CA GLU A 301 8.88 -10.08 30.17
C GLU A 301 9.45 -9.50 31.48
N ILE A 302 10.65 -9.94 31.87
CA ILE A 302 11.35 -9.41 33.05
C ILE A 302 11.73 -7.94 32.83
N ALA A 303 12.31 -7.61 31.67
CA ALA A 303 12.69 -6.23 31.35
C ALA A 303 11.47 -5.29 31.37
N GLU A 304 10.32 -5.73 30.85
CA GLU A 304 9.06 -4.97 30.88
C GLU A 304 8.54 -4.73 32.32
N LYS A 305 8.59 -5.77 33.17
CA LYS A 305 8.27 -5.64 34.60
C LYS A 305 9.20 -4.63 35.29
N MET A 306 10.50 -4.72 35.05
CA MET A 306 11.51 -3.81 35.60
C MET A 306 11.29 -2.36 35.15
N ILE A 307 10.95 -2.12 33.88
CA ILE A 307 10.58 -0.79 33.39
C ILE A 307 9.36 -0.23 34.13
N THR A 308 8.38 -1.09 34.43
CA THR A 308 7.19 -0.71 35.21
C THR A 308 7.55 -0.37 36.66
N GLU A 309 8.49 -1.10 37.24
CA GLU A 309 9.00 -0.90 38.61
C GLU A 309 10.07 0.21 38.71
N LYS A 310 10.40 0.87 37.59
CA LYS A 310 11.43 1.92 37.45
C LYS A 310 12.87 1.43 37.68
N GLU A 311 13.12 0.15 37.49
CA GLU A 311 14.46 -0.46 37.46
C GLU A 311 15.03 -0.41 36.04
N LEU A 312 15.35 0.81 35.57
CA LEU A 312 15.61 1.08 34.15
C LEU A 312 16.96 0.53 33.66
N ASP A 313 18.05 0.70 34.42
CA ASP A 313 19.38 0.23 33.99
C ASP A 313 19.46 -1.30 33.87
N PRO A 314 18.95 -2.10 34.83
CA PRO A 314 18.88 -3.56 34.68
C PRO A 314 18.01 -3.99 33.49
N ALA A 315 16.87 -3.31 33.25
CA ALA A 315 16.03 -3.61 32.09
C ALA A 315 16.76 -3.35 30.76
N LEU A 316 17.52 -2.26 30.68
CA LEU A 316 18.35 -1.92 29.51
C LEU A 316 19.47 -2.93 29.30
N GLU A 317 20.12 -3.42 30.36
CA GLU A 317 21.13 -4.48 30.25
C GLU A 317 20.54 -5.77 29.66
N ILE A 318 19.35 -6.17 30.12
CA ILE A 318 18.63 -7.33 29.61
C ILE A 318 18.26 -7.12 28.13
N ALA A 319 17.64 -5.99 27.79
CA ALA A 319 17.24 -5.68 26.42
C ALA A 319 18.46 -5.64 25.48
N ALA A 320 19.58 -5.03 25.90
CA ALA A 320 20.82 -4.99 25.14
C ALA A 320 21.43 -6.39 24.92
N ALA A 321 21.38 -7.27 25.92
CA ALA A 321 21.78 -8.66 25.76
C ALA A 321 20.89 -9.38 24.74
N VAL A 322 19.57 -9.18 24.79
CA VAL A 322 18.64 -9.78 23.83
C VAL A 322 18.90 -9.28 22.41
N ILE A 323 19.11 -7.96 22.22
CA ILE A 323 19.42 -7.34 20.93
C ILE A 323 20.70 -7.95 20.32
N ARG A 324 21.73 -8.18 21.14
CA ARG A 324 23.03 -8.69 20.68
C ARG A 324 22.99 -10.16 20.29
N GLU A 325 22.30 -10.98 21.08
CA GLU A 325 22.36 -12.44 20.94
C GLU A 325 21.24 -13.01 20.03
N TYR A 326 20.12 -12.29 19.83
CA TYR A 326 18.93 -12.80 19.15
C TYR A 326 18.39 -11.87 18.04
N PRO A 327 18.93 -11.92 16.80
CA PRO A 327 18.57 -11.00 15.71
C PRO A 327 17.25 -11.37 14.97
N VAL A 328 16.23 -11.86 15.68
CA VAL A 328 14.99 -12.40 15.08
C VAL A 328 13.81 -11.44 15.31
N LEU A 329 12.97 -11.25 14.27
CA LEU A 329 11.70 -10.50 14.36
C LEU A 329 10.76 -11.13 15.42
N GLY A 330 10.13 -10.30 16.25
CA GLY A 330 9.33 -10.69 17.41
C GLY A 330 10.11 -10.67 18.73
N VAL A 331 11.44 -10.78 18.66
CA VAL A 331 12.35 -10.73 19.81
C VAL A 331 13.12 -9.42 19.81
N ARG A 332 13.90 -9.14 18.77
CA ARG A 332 14.80 -7.98 18.71
C ARG A 332 14.04 -6.66 18.59
N ASP A 333 12.95 -6.64 17.83
CA ASP A 333 12.08 -5.47 17.72
C ASP A 333 11.41 -5.13 19.06
N ARG A 334 10.94 -6.13 19.81
CA ARG A 334 10.41 -5.93 21.17
C ARG A 334 11.49 -5.42 22.12
N ALA A 335 12.71 -5.95 22.03
CA ALA A 335 13.84 -5.49 22.83
C ALA A 335 14.20 -4.03 22.53
N LEU A 336 14.27 -3.64 21.25
CA LEU A 336 14.49 -2.25 20.82
C LEU A 336 13.38 -1.33 21.34
N PHE A 337 12.12 -1.77 21.27
CA PHE A 337 10.98 -1.02 21.77
C PHE A 337 11.03 -0.81 23.28
N LEU A 338 11.32 -1.86 24.06
CA LEU A 338 11.48 -1.76 25.52
C LEU A 338 12.66 -0.84 25.89
N SER A 339 13.78 -0.92 25.16
CA SER A 339 14.91 0.00 25.34
C SER A 339 14.49 1.45 25.09
N ALA A 340 13.72 1.72 24.03
CA ALA A 340 13.21 3.05 23.76
C ALA A 340 12.33 3.57 24.92
N GLN A 341 11.41 2.73 25.45
CA GLN A 341 10.58 3.08 26.60
C GLN A 341 11.40 3.37 27.86
N ALA A 342 12.44 2.57 28.13
CA ALA A 342 13.33 2.79 29.26
C ALA A 342 14.10 4.10 29.12
N TYR A 343 14.67 4.38 27.94
CA TYR A 343 15.38 5.64 27.68
C TYR A 343 14.49 6.87 27.75
N LEU A 344 13.23 6.76 27.30
CA LEU A 344 12.24 7.82 27.47
C LEU A 344 12.01 8.15 28.95
N GLN A 345 11.87 7.13 29.82
CA GLN A 345 11.72 7.34 31.26
C GLN A 345 12.98 7.93 31.92
N GLN A 346 14.15 7.73 31.32
CA GLN A 346 15.41 8.38 31.73
C GLN A 346 15.57 9.80 31.16
N GLU A 347 14.61 10.31 30.38
CA GLU A 347 14.73 11.57 29.61
C GLU A 347 15.93 11.57 28.64
N ASN A 348 16.40 10.39 28.23
CA ASN A 348 17.50 10.23 27.28
C ASN A 348 16.99 10.14 25.84
N TYR A 349 16.50 11.27 25.32
CA TYR A 349 15.87 11.35 24.00
C TYR A 349 16.79 10.92 22.85
N SER A 350 18.11 11.09 22.96
CA SER A 350 19.05 10.69 21.91
C SER A 350 19.15 9.17 21.78
N ALA A 351 19.19 8.45 22.90
CA ALA A 351 19.25 7.00 22.91
C ALA A 351 17.89 6.38 22.54
N GLU A 352 16.79 6.96 23.03
CA GLU A 352 15.44 6.60 22.60
C GLU A 352 15.29 6.73 21.07
N HIS A 353 15.71 7.86 20.51
CA HIS A 353 15.66 8.15 19.08
C HIS A 353 16.40 7.08 18.26
N GLU A 354 17.61 6.70 18.67
CA GLU A 354 18.40 5.66 18.01
C GLU A 354 17.70 4.30 18.03
N MET A 355 17.11 3.91 19.17
CA MET A 355 16.37 2.65 19.28
C MET A 355 15.13 2.61 18.39
N LEU A 356 14.37 3.70 18.34
CA LEU A 356 13.17 3.82 17.50
C LEU A 356 13.51 3.77 16.01
N LEU A 357 14.55 4.50 15.57
CA LEU A 357 15.01 4.45 14.18
C LEU A 357 15.49 3.05 13.81
N THR A 358 16.28 2.41 14.68
CA THR A 358 16.77 1.04 14.45
C THR A 358 15.61 0.06 14.31
N LEU A 359 14.56 0.19 15.14
CA LEU A 359 13.36 -0.64 15.06
C LEU A 359 12.66 -0.45 13.71
N LEU A 360 12.44 0.78 13.28
CA LEU A 360 11.70 1.09 12.05
C LEU A 360 12.47 0.68 10.79
N ASP A 361 13.79 0.83 10.79
CA ASP A 361 14.66 0.48 9.65
C ASP A 361 14.83 -1.04 9.52
N GLU A 362 15.14 -1.74 10.62
CA GLU A 362 15.41 -3.17 10.58
C GLU A 362 14.14 -4.04 10.58
N PHE A 363 13.03 -3.55 11.15
CA PHE A 363 11.82 -4.34 11.37
C PHE A 363 10.53 -3.61 10.91
N PRO A 364 10.37 -3.33 9.60
CA PRO A 364 9.20 -2.63 9.07
C PRO A 364 7.87 -3.41 9.25
N GLY A 365 7.93 -4.71 9.55
CA GLY A 365 6.76 -5.55 9.88
C GLY A 365 6.50 -5.71 11.38
N SER A 366 7.19 -4.97 12.25
CA SER A 366 6.99 -5.07 13.70
C SER A 366 5.58 -4.62 14.10
N LYS A 367 4.96 -5.35 15.03
CA LYS A 367 3.70 -4.93 15.66
C LYS A 367 3.81 -3.61 16.44
N HIS A 368 5.03 -3.18 16.77
CA HIS A 368 5.30 -1.93 17.49
C HIS A 368 5.57 -0.75 16.55
N ARG A 369 5.53 -0.95 15.22
CA ARG A 369 5.92 0.06 14.23
C ARG A 369 5.13 1.36 14.37
N LEU A 370 3.80 1.31 14.39
CA LEU A 370 2.96 2.52 14.45
C LEU A 370 3.19 3.29 15.77
N THR A 371 3.26 2.58 16.90
CA THR A 371 3.60 3.18 18.20
C THR A 371 5.02 3.78 18.18
N ALA A 372 5.99 3.11 17.55
CA ALA A 372 7.34 3.62 17.42
C ALA A 372 7.41 4.88 16.53
N GLN A 373 6.65 4.94 15.43
CA GLN A 373 6.52 6.13 14.59
C GLN A 373 5.91 7.30 15.37
N HIS A 374 4.86 7.05 16.16
CA HIS A 374 4.24 8.10 16.98
C HIS A 374 5.24 8.66 17.99
N GLN A 375 5.92 7.77 18.71
CA GLN A 375 6.91 8.14 19.71
C GLN A 375 8.10 8.88 19.08
N LEU A 376 8.54 8.47 17.89
CA LEU A 376 9.60 9.14 17.15
C LEU A 376 9.19 10.57 16.73
N ALA A 377 7.95 10.76 16.30
CA ALA A 377 7.42 12.08 15.97
C ALA A 377 7.41 13.01 17.20
N ILE A 378 7.01 12.50 18.36
CA ILE A 378 7.06 13.23 19.64
C ILE A 378 8.51 13.58 20.00
N ASN A 379 9.44 12.63 19.86
CA ASN A 379 10.85 12.83 20.15
C ASN A 379 11.46 13.93 19.26
N TYR A 380 11.15 13.93 17.95
CA TYR A 380 11.56 15.02 17.04
C TYR A 380 11.08 16.40 17.52
N LEU A 381 9.87 16.50 18.08
CA LEU A 381 9.38 17.77 18.65
C LEU A 381 10.18 18.20 19.89
N GLN A 382 10.57 17.27 20.76
CA GLN A 382 11.44 17.57 21.91
C GLN A 382 12.80 18.09 21.44
N MET A 383 13.32 17.53 20.35
CA MET A 383 14.55 17.98 19.69
C MET A 383 14.38 19.26 18.85
N ARG A 384 13.19 19.89 18.86
CA ARG A 384 12.83 21.08 18.06
C ARG A 384 12.94 20.88 16.55
N ASN A 385 12.82 19.64 16.08
CA ASN A 385 12.84 19.29 14.67
C ASN A 385 11.41 19.11 14.14
N GLN A 386 10.74 20.22 13.87
CA GLN A 386 9.33 20.21 13.41
C GLN A 386 9.14 19.54 12.04
N ARG A 387 10.15 19.65 11.17
CA ARG A 387 10.09 19.07 9.82
C ARG A 387 9.97 17.55 9.87
N ASP A 388 10.89 16.92 10.60
CA ASP A 388 10.91 15.46 10.68
C ASP A 388 9.73 14.94 11.51
N ALA A 389 9.28 15.70 12.52
CA ALA A 389 8.04 15.39 13.23
C ALA A 389 6.82 15.37 12.30
N LEU A 390 6.62 16.41 11.48
CA LEU A 390 5.51 16.47 10.51
C LEU A 390 5.57 15.29 9.53
N SER A 391 6.73 15.04 8.94
CA SER A 391 6.91 13.92 8.00
C SER A 391 6.64 12.57 8.65
N THR A 392 6.99 12.40 9.93
CA THR A 392 6.79 11.14 10.65
C THR A 392 5.31 10.94 10.99
N TYR A 393 4.60 11.98 11.45
CA TYR A 393 3.14 11.92 11.65
C TYR A 393 2.39 11.60 10.37
N GLU A 394 2.82 12.14 9.22
CA GLU A 394 2.19 11.85 7.92
C GLU A 394 2.38 10.40 7.52
N SER A 395 3.60 9.85 7.68
CA SER A 395 3.85 8.43 7.45
C SER A 395 2.93 7.57 8.33
N LEU A 396 2.86 7.89 9.62
CA LEU A 396 1.99 7.18 10.57
C LEU A 396 0.52 7.25 10.16
N LEU A 397 -0.02 8.43 9.88
CA LEU A 397 -1.45 8.61 9.58
C LEU A 397 -1.83 8.07 8.19
N SER A 398 -0.85 7.86 7.30
CA SER A 398 -1.07 7.18 6.02
C SER A 398 -1.15 5.65 6.14
N GLU A 399 -0.56 5.11 7.21
CA GLU A 399 -0.50 3.66 7.48
C GLU A 399 -1.52 3.22 8.53
N ALA A 400 -1.82 4.08 9.51
CA ALA A 400 -2.71 3.80 10.63
C ALA A 400 -4.18 4.11 10.27
N ASP A 401 -5.09 3.34 10.85
CA ASP A 401 -6.53 3.59 10.81
C ASP A 401 -7.07 3.89 12.23
N GLU A 402 -8.39 4.08 12.34
CA GLU A 402 -9.08 4.36 13.62
C GLU A 402 -8.94 3.23 14.66
N THR A 403 -8.43 2.05 14.29
CA THR A 403 -8.20 0.93 15.22
C THR A 403 -6.87 1.05 15.97
N PHE A 404 -5.95 1.89 15.49
CA PHE A 404 -4.70 2.19 16.19
C PHE A 404 -5.01 3.03 17.45
N PRO A 405 -4.65 2.57 18.67
CA PRO A 405 -5.08 3.20 19.92
C PRO A 405 -4.71 4.69 20.03
N GLU A 406 -3.57 5.08 19.47
CA GLU A 406 -3.06 6.44 19.50
C GLU A 406 -3.45 7.27 18.26
N TYR A 407 -4.31 6.76 17.36
CA TYR A 407 -4.68 7.44 16.11
C TYR A 407 -5.27 8.84 16.35
N GLU A 408 -6.27 8.97 17.23
CA GLU A 408 -6.88 10.27 17.53
C GLU A 408 -5.88 11.26 18.14
N ALA A 409 -4.97 10.77 18.98
CA ALA A 409 -3.93 11.57 19.60
C ALA A 409 -2.92 12.07 18.55
N ALA A 410 -2.40 11.16 17.72
CA ALA A 410 -1.48 11.48 16.63
C ALA A 410 -2.11 12.45 15.63
N GLN A 411 -3.37 12.25 15.26
CA GLN A 411 -4.11 13.13 14.35
C GLN A 411 -4.28 14.54 14.92
N LYS A 412 -4.58 14.64 16.21
CA LYS A 412 -4.68 15.93 16.91
C LYS A 412 -3.34 16.65 16.97
N GLU A 413 -2.28 15.95 17.38
CA GLU A 413 -0.92 16.49 17.48
C GLU A 413 -0.40 16.96 16.12
N TYR A 414 -0.62 16.17 15.07
CA TYR A 414 -0.31 16.53 13.69
C TYR A 414 -1.02 17.83 13.27
N ASN A 415 -2.34 17.92 13.51
CA ASN A 415 -3.12 19.10 13.16
C ASN A 415 -2.67 20.36 13.92
N GLU A 416 -2.35 20.23 15.21
CA GLU A 416 -1.82 21.33 16.01
C GLU A 416 -0.44 21.78 15.53
N LEU A 417 0.42 20.84 15.13
CA LEU A 417 1.74 21.14 14.58
C LEU A 417 1.63 21.84 13.23
N LEU A 418 0.74 21.35 12.36
CA LEU A 418 0.48 21.92 11.04
C LEU A 418 -0.03 23.36 11.12
N GLN A 419 -0.89 23.67 12.10
CA GLN A 419 -1.35 25.03 12.34
C GLN A 419 -0.23 25.99 12.76
N LYS A 420 0.77 25.49 13.50
CA LYS A 420 1.91 26.28 13.98
C LYS A 420 3.02 26.41 12.94
N ALA A 421 3.10 25.50 11.97
CA ALA A 421 4.10 25.51 10.92
C ALA A 421 3.76 26.54 9.83
N LEU A 422 4.50 27.66 9.82
CA LEU A 422 4.33 28.76 8.88
C LEU A 422 5.49 28.81 7.88
N VAL A 423 5.18 28.73 6.58
CA VAL A 423 6.07 29.11 5.49
C VAL A 423 6.20 30.62 5.48
N SER A 424 7.44 31.12 5.52
CA SER A 424 7.72 32.55 5.41
C SER A 424 7.89 32.91 3.94
N ILE A 425 6.99 33.71 3.37
CA ILE A 425 7.14 34.26 2.02
C ILE A 425 7.69 35.66 2.16
N ARG A 426 8.83 35.93 1.51
CA ARG A 426 9.43 37.27 1.49
C ARG A 426 9.89 37.66 0.10
N GLY A 427 10.05 38.94 -0.13
CA GLY A 427 10.68 39.43 -1.34
C GLY A 427 10.67 40.94 -1.44
N ASN A 428 11.20 41.42 -2.56
CA ASN A 428 11.24 42.83 -2.90
C ASN A 428 10.15 43.12 -3.94
N ILE A 429 9.52 44.28 -3.80
CA ILE A 429 8.53 44.79 -4.73
C ILE A 429 9.13 45.97 -5.48
N LEU A 430 9.32 45.76 -6.77
CA LEU A 430 9.93 46.73 -7.67
C LEU A 430 9.01 47.00 -8.85
N ASN A 431 9.16 48.15 -9.49
CA ASN A 431 8.64 48.32 -10.85
C ASN A 431 9.54 47.60 -11.87
N ILE A 432 9.11 47.56 -13.13
CA ILE A 432 9.90 46.96 -14.22
C ILE A 432 11.27 47.63 -14.45
N ASP A 433 11.45 48.87 -13.99
CA ASP A 433 12.72 49.61 -14.02
C ASP A 433 13.58 49.41 -12.76
N LEU A 434 13.24 48.44 -11.90
CA LEU A 434 13.93 48.11 -10.66
C LEU A 434 13.94 49.23 -9.61
N LYS A 435 12.90 50.08 -9.60
CA LYS A 435 12.67 51.11 -8.59
C LYS A 435 11.62 50.66 -7.57
N ASP A 436 11.84 51.05 -6.32
CA ASP A 436 10.87 50.83 -5.24
C ASP A 436 9.55 51.56 -5.53
N ILE A 437 8.45 50.96 -5.08
CA ILE A 437 7.10 51.52 -5.19
C ILE A 437 6.56 51.77 -3.79
N ASP A 438 6.14 53.00 -3.53
CA ASP A 438 5.49 53.37 -2.27
C ASP A 438 4.06 52.82 -2.21
N LYS A 439 3.63 52.40 -1.02
CA LYS A 439 2.22 52.03 -0.71
C LYS A 439 1.66 50.86 -1.53
N VAL A 440 2.43 49.79 -1.65
CA VAL A 440 1.92 48.53 -2.21
C VAL A 440 1.11 47.79 -1.14
N ASN A 441 -0.15 47.49 -1.45
CA ASN A 441 -0.99 46.61 -0.65
C ASN A 441 -0.84 45.17 -1.15
N ILE A 442 -0.54 44.26 -0.24
CA ILE A 442 -0.50 42.82 -0.48
C ILE A 442 -1.65 42.19 0.29
N SER A 443 -2.46 41.38 -0.40
CA SER A 443 -3.46 40.52 0.23
C SER A 443 -3.20 39.08 -0.18
N VAL A 444 -3.34 38.16 0.77
CA VAL A 444 -3.21 36.72 0.52
C VAL A 444 -4.51 36.04 0.90
N HIS A 445 -5.06 35.27 -0.03
CA HIS A 445 -6.33 34.57 0.11
C HIS A 445 -6.11 33.07 0.05
N GLU A 446 -6.70 32.34 0.98
CA GLU A 446 -6.70 30.86 0.97
C GLU A 446 -7.63 30.34 -0.12
N LEU A 447 -7.18 29.34 -0.88
CA LEU A 447 -7.97 28.70 -1.94
C LEU A 447 -8.47 27.32 -1.48
N PRO A 448 -9.73 26.94 -1.79
CA PRO A 448 -10.74 27.67 -2.55
C PRO A 448 -11.65 28.59 -1.70
N SER A 449 -11.45 28.66 -0.38
CA SER A 449 -12.39 29.33 0.54
C SER A 449 -12.45 30.85 0.38
N ASP A 450 -11.47 31.44 -0.30
CA ASP A 450 -11.36 32.88 -0.56
C ASP A 450 -11.39 33.71 0.74
N SER A 451 -10.87 33.10 1.81
CA SER A 451 -10.69 33.73 3.11
C SER A 451 -9.40 34.52 3.13
N VAL A 452 -9.49 35.81 3.47
CA VAL A 452 -8.31 36.67 3.63
C VAL A 452 -7.49 36.18 4.82
N VAL A 453 -6.30 35.65 4.56
CA VAL A 453 -5.41 35.12 5.59
C VAL A 453 -4.51 36.22 6.14
N THR A 454 -4.05 37.12 5.27
CA THR A 454 -3.25 38.26 5.69
C THR A 454 -3.35 39.43 4.72
N VAL A 455 -3.19 40.62 5.27
CA VAL A 455 -3.01 41.87 4.52
C VAL A 455 -1.75 42.53 5.05
N ALA A 456 -0.80 42.78 4.16
CA ALA A 456 0.45 43.46 4.46
C ALA A 456 0.60 44.71 3.59
N MET A 457 1.27 45.71 4.12
CA MET A 457 1.81 46.80 3.31
C MET A 457 3.32 46.59 3.17
N ALA A 458 3.86 46.87 1.99
CA ALA A 458 5.31 46.87 1.81
C ALA A 458 5.97 47.85 2.77
N SER A 459 7.09 47.46 3.37
CA SER A 459 7.86 48.33 4.25
C SER A 459 8.56 49.44 3.44
N ASP A 460 9.03 50.47 4.12
CA ASP A 460 9.94 51.46 3.54
C ASP A 460 11.13 50.72 2.88
N GLY A 461 11.31 50.92 1.57
CA GLY A 461 12.28 50.19 0.74
C GLY A 461 11.74 48.96 0.00
N GLY A 462 10.42 48.80 -0.13
CA GLY A 462 9.80 47.85 -1.07
C GLY A 462 9.80 46.39 -0.63
N ASN A 463 10.23 46.06 0.59
CA ASN A 463 10.27 44.68 1.06
C ASN A 463 8.93 44.24 1.66
N TYR A 464 8.61 42.95 1.57
CA TYR A 464 7.48 42.36 2.27
C TYR A 464 7.82 40.99 2.86
N SER A 465 7.06 40.59 3.88
CA SER A 465 7.14 39.26 4.49
C SER A 465 5.76 38.86 5.01
N VAL A 466 5.32 37.64 4.71
CA VAL A 466 4.06 37.06 5.19
C VAL A 466 4.28 35.60 5.63
N GLY A 467 3.67 35.20 6.74
CA GLY A 467 3.67 33.80 7.20
C GLY A 467 2.39 33.09 6.76
N LEU A 468 2.51 31.96 6.08
CA LEU A 468 1.40 31.18 5.54
C LEU A 468 1.47 29.74 6.04
N SER A 469 0.33 29.14 6.39
CA SER A 469 0.32 27.76 6.88
C SER A 469 0.70 26.76 5.77
N LEU A 470 1.35 25.67 6.17
CA LEU A 470 1.63 24.54 5.27
C LEU A 470 0.34 23.82 4.82
N ARG A 471 0.49 22.94 3.83
CA ARG A 471 -0.56 22.06 3.28
C ARG A 471 -1.77 22.78 2.69
N LYS A 472 -1.63 24.08 2.41
CA LYS A 472 -2.65 24.94 1.83
C LYS A 472 -2.15 25.57 0.53
N ARG A 473 -3.09 26.03 -0.27
CA ARG A 473 -2.83 26.80 -1.49
C ARG A 473 -3.41 28.19 -1.33
N TYR A 474 -2.68 29.18 -1.81
CA TYR A 474 -3.02 30.58 -1.66
C TYR A 474 -2.88 31.31 -2.98
N THR A 475 -3.58 32.44 -3.09
CA THR A 475 -3.24 33.45 -4.09
C THR A 475 -2.75 34.72 -3.42
N LEU A 476 -1.59 35.19 -3.85
CA LEU A 476 -1.05 36.48 -3.47
C LEU A 476 -1.47 37.52 -4.49
N ILE A 477 -2.03 38.63 -4.03
CA ILE A 477 -2.48 39.75 -4.86
C ILE A 477 -1.79 41.01 -4.36
N ALA A 478 -1.03 41.67 -5.23
CA ALA A 478 -0.38 42.94 -4.95
C ALA A 478 -0.96 44.07 -5.82
N THR A 479 -1.28 45.20 -5.20
CA THR A 479 -1.90 46.36 -5.87
C THR A 479 -1.22 47.65 -5.42
N ALA A 480 -0.99 48.56 -6.36
CA ALA A 480 -0.49 49.90 -6.08
C ALA A 480 -1.12 50.92 -7.05
N PRO A 481 -1.38 52.16 -6.62
CA PRO A 481 -1.91 53.20 -7.49
C PRO A 481 -1.02 53.43 -8.72
N GLY A 482 -1.60 53.45 -9.91
CA GLY A 482 -0.87 53.66 -11.18
C GLY A 482 -0.20 52.41 -11.75
N TYR A 483 -0.34 51.25 -11.10
CA TYR A 483 0.21 49.97 -11.56
C TYR A 483 -0.89 48.93 -11.77
N LEU A 484 -0.66 48.01 -12.70
CA LEU A 484 -1.49 46.82 -12.90
C LEU A 484 -1.38 45.90 -11.68
N LEU A 485 -2.48 45.23 -11.32
CA LEU A 485 -2.47 44.22 -10.26
C LEU A 485 -1.50 43.08 -10.60
N TYR A 486 -0.82 42.56 -9.58
CA TYR A 486 0.00 41.37 -9.69
C TYR A 486 -0.66 40.21 -8.94
N THR A 487 -0.62 39.03 -9.52
CA THR A 487 -1.16 37.81 -8.92
C THR A 487 -0.13 36.69 -8.99
N ALA A 488 0.05 35.96 -7.89
CA ALA A 488 0.85 34.74 -7.85
C ALA A 488 0.08 33.58 -7.22
N ASP A 489 0.31 32.38 -7.76
CA ASP A 489 -0.10 31.11 -7.18
C ASP A 489 0.95 30.59 -6.21
N LEU A 490 0.54 30.33 -4.97
CA LEU A 490 1.40 29.87 -3.90
C LEU A 490 0.85 28.52 -3.40
N ASP A 491 1.43 27.42 -3.88
CA ASP A 491 0.99 26.06 -3.53
C ASP A 491 1.97 25.39 -2.57
N PHE A 492 1.55 25.29 -1.30
CA PHE A 492 2.32 24.63 -0.24
C PHE A 492 1.71 23.29 0.16
N ARG A 493 0.82 22.72 -0.68
CA ARG A 493 0.18 21.43 -0.40
C ARG A 493 1.17 20.29 -0.29
N GLU A 494 2.30 20.37 -0.99
CA GLU A 494 3.36 19.34 -0.99
C GLU A 494 4.60 19.74 -0.17
N GLN A 495 4.59 20.90 0.47
CA GLN A 495 5.76 21.39 1.20
C GLN A 495 5.81 20.80 2.62
N LEU A 496 7.00 20.30 3.01
CA LEU A 496 7.22 19.59 4.28
C LEU A 496 7.90 20.45 5.37
N SER A 497 8.48 21.60 4.99
CA SER A 497 9.25 22.46 5.88
C SER A 497 8.73 23.90 5.85
N ALA A 498 8.78 24.55 7.01
CA ALA A 498 8.56 25.99 7.20
C ALA A 498 9.71 26.84 6.63
N ASP A 499 10.20 26.50 5.44
CA ASP A 499 11.28 27.21 4.78
C ASP A 499 10.83 28.60 4.34
N THR A 500 11.82 29.47 4.10
CA THR A 500 11.55 30.79 3.52
C THR A 500 11.50 30.67 2.00
N VAL A 501 10.40 31.08 1.39
CA VAL A 501 10.26 31.16 -0.08
C VAL A 501 10.49 32.61 -0.50
N GLU A 502 11.42 32.80 -1.43
CA GLU A 502 11.65 34.11 -2.03
C GLU A 502 10.72 34.32 -3.23
N GLN A 503 9.85 35.32 -3.13
CA GLN A 503 8.88 35.69 -4.15
C GLN A 503 9.01 37.19 -4.44
N ASN A 504 9.84 37.55 -5.42
CA ASN A 504 9.95 38.93 -5.85
C ASN A 504 8.74 39.34 -6.70
N ILE A 505 8.25 40.56 -6.49
CA ILE A 505 7.08 41.10 -7.19
C ILE A 505 7.54 42.22 -8.11
N SER A 506 7.17 42.13 -9.38
CA SER A 506 7.42 43.18 -10.37
C SER A 506 6.10 43.76 -10.84
N LEU A 507 5.81 45.00 -10.45
CA LEU A 507 4.61 45.72 -10.87
C LEU A 507 4.84 46.46 -12.19
N ILE A 508 3.82 46.41 -13.05
CA ILE A 508 3.84 47.03 -14.38
C ILE A 508 2.98 48.28 -14.35
N SER A 509 3.52 49.42 -14.80
CA SER A 509 2.75 50.67 -14.88
C SER A 509 1.55 50.53 -15.82
N ILE A 510 0.45 51.21 -15.47
CA ILE A 510 -0.74 51.27 -16.32
C ILE A 510 -0.45 52.17 -17.51
N GLU A 511 -0.11 51.56 -18.64
CA GLU A 511 0.17 52.23 -19.90
C GLU A 511 -0.52 51.47 -21.03
N LYS A 512 -0.82 52.18 -22.11
CA LYS A 512 -1.42 51.56 -23.29
C LYS A 512 -0.51 50.45 -23.84
N GLY A 513 -1.06 49.25 -23.97
CA GLY A 513 -0.34 48.06 -24.42
C GLY A 513 0.27 47.23 -23.29
N SER A 514 0.28 47.72 -22.04
CA SER A 514 0.67 46.91 -20.89
C SER A 514 -0.25 45.70 -20.74
N ARG A 515 0.32 44.54 -20.39
CA ARG A 515 -0.41 43.29 -20.20
C ARG A 515 0.05 42.54 -18.97
N ILE A 516 -0.87 41.87 -18.30
CA ILE A 516 -0.58 40.99 -17.16
C ILE A 516 -1.29 39.64 -17.34
N PRO A 517 -0.60 38.51 -17.09
CA PRO A 517 -1.26 37.23 -16.92
C PRO A 517 -2.03 37.23 -15.59
N LEU A 518 -3.28 36.77 -15.62
CA LEU A 518 -4.10 36.60 -14.43
C LEU A 518 -3.87 35.19 -13.89
N GLN A 519 -3.00 35.06 -12.89
CA GLN A 519 -2.75 33.78 -12.24
C GLN A 519 -3.96 33.37 -11.41
N ASN A 520 -4.16 32.05 -11.27
CA ASN A 520 -5.31 31.43 -10.61
C ASN A 520 -6.67 31.69 -11.27
N ILE A 521 -6.69 32.19 -12.52
CA ILE A 521 -7.84 32.01 -13.40
C ILE A 521 -7.56 30.79 -14.28
N SER A 522 -7.82 29.61 -13.70
CA SER A 522 -7.69 28.33 -14.40
C SER A 522 -9.03 27.89 -14.99
N PHE A 523 -8.94 27.05 -16.01
CA PHE A 523 -10.08 26.35 -16.57
C PHE A 523 -9.71 24.89 -16.74
N ASP A 524 -10.63 23.99 -16.41
CA ASP A 524 -10.46 22.57 -16.70
C ASP A 524 -10.19 22.31 -18.18
N LEU A 525 -9.62 21.13 -18.47
CA LEU A 525 -9.36 20.72 -19.84
C LEU A 525 -10.66 20.80 -20.66
N SER A 526 -10.62 21.53 -21.78
CA SER A 526 -11.77 21.78 -22.65
C SER A 526 -12.95 22.54 -22.01
N SER A 527 -12.76 23.17 -20.85
CA SER A 527 -13.78 23.96 -20.15
C SER A 527 -13.54 25.47 -20.27
N SER A 528 -14.64 26.22 -20.10
CA SER A 528 -14.68 27.68 -19.96
C SER A 528 -15.39 28.14 -18.68
N THR A 529 -15.76 27.20 -17.81
CA THR A 529 -16.37 27.51 -16.52
C THR A 529 -15.30 28.01 -15.55
N LEU A 530 -15.56 29.13 -14.88
CA LEU A 530 -14.69 29.65 -13.83
C LEU A 530 -14.82 28.76 -12.59
N ASP A 531 -13.68 28.39 -12.02
CA ASP A 531 -13.62 27.65 -10.76
C ASP A 531 -13.73 28.60 -9.54
N ASP A 532 -14.10 28.06 -8.38
CA ASP A 532 -14.18 28.85 -7.14
C ASP A 532 -12.80 29.41 -6.75
N GLN A 533 -11.72 28.78 -7.19
CA GLN A 533 -10.35 29.23 -6.97
C GLN A 533 -10.01 30.53 -7.71
N SER A 534 -10.78 30.86 -8.76
CA SER A 534 -10.64 32.10 -9.55
C SER A 534 -11.25 33.32 -8.88
N LEU A 535 -12.14 33.13 -7.89
CA LEU A 535 -12.92 34.21 -7.27
C LEU A 535 -12.06 35.32 -6.64
N PRO A 536 -10.99 35.04 -5.85
CA PRO A 536 -10.18 36.12 -5.27
C PRO A 536 -9.55 37.02 -6.34
N THR A 537 -8.97 36.42 -7.38
CA THR A 537 -8.37 37.17 -8.49
C THR A 537 -9.42 38.00 -9.24
N LEU A 538 -10.59 37.41 -9.52
CA LEU A 538 -11.68 38.12 -10.19
C LEU A 538 -12.23 39.28 -9.35
N ARG A 539 -12.35 39.11 -8.03
CA ARG A 539 -12.77 40.20 -7.12
C ARG A 539 -11.73 41.33 -7.08
N ALA A 540 -10.45 41.00 -7.01
CA ALA A 540 -9.38 41.99 -7.09
C ALA A 540 -9.40 42.75 -8.42
N MET A 541 -9.71 42.07 -9.52
CA MET A 541 -9.86 42.69 -10.84
C MET A 541 -11.06 43.64 -10.92
N VAL A 542 -12.20 43.27 -10.34
CA VAL A 542 -13.37 44.18 -10.21
C VAL A 542 -12.98 45.43 -9.42
N GLN A 543 -12.27 45.26 -8.29
CA GLN A 543 -11.84 46.38 -7.48
C GLN A 543 -10.86 47.29 -8.25
N PHE A 544 -9.87 46.70 -8.92
CA PHE A 544 -8.92 47.40 -9.77
C PHE A 544 -9.61 48.24 -10.85
N LEU A 545 -10.58 47.67 -11.56
CA LEU A 545 -11.32 48.40 -12.62
C LEU A 545 -12.26 49.47 -12.07
N LYS A 546 -12.78 49.31 -10.84
CA LYS A 546 -13.57 50.34 -10.16
C LYS A 546 -12.71 51.53 -9.72
N GLU A 547 -11.48 51.28 -9.31
CA GLU A 547 -10.51 52.31 -8.94
C GLU A 547 -9.96 53.06 -10.16
N ASN A 548 -10.03 52.46 -11.35
CA ASN A 548 -9.56 53.02 -12.61
C ASN A 548 -10.68 53.08 -13.66
N PRO A 549 -11.72 53.91 -13.45
CA PRO A 549 -12.95 53.88 -14.25
C PRO A 549 -12.78 54.32 -15.71
N ASP A 550 -11.68 55.01 -16.05
CA ASP A 550 -11.37 55.49 -17.39
C ASP A 550 -10.60 54.46 -18.24
N LEU A 551 -10.14 53.35 -17.65
CA LEU A 551 -9.40 52.32 -18.38
C LEU A 551 -10.32 51.51 -19.29
N GLU A 552 -9.87 51.33 -20.52
CA GLU A 552 -10.43 50.35 -21.45
C GLU A 552 -9.47 49.16 -21.53
N VAL A 553 -9.95 47.96 -21.21
CA VAL A 553 -9.14 46.73 -21.18
C VAL A 553 -9.66 45.66 -22.15
N GLU A 554 -8.74 44.83 -22.65
CA GLU A 554 -9.05 43.58 -23.37
C GLU A 554 -8.74 42.39 -22.45
N ILE A 555 -9.70 41.47 -22.35
CA ILE A 555 -9.50 40.16 -21.74
C ILE A 555 -9.09 39.20 -22.84
N ALA A 556 -7.84 38.76 -22.81
CA ALA A 556 -7.24 37.91 -23.82
C ALA A 556 -7.16 36.46 -23.33
N GLY A 557 -7.89 35.55 -23.97
CA GLY A 557 -7.84 34.12 -23.68
C GLY A 557 -6.81 33.39 -24.54
N HIS A 558 -6.10 32.42 -23.97
CA HIS A 558 -5.09 31.62 -24.66
C HIS A 558 -5.27 30.11 -24.40
N THR A 559 -4.79 29.29 -25.35
CA THR A 559 -4.70 27.82 -25.23
C THR A 559 -3.25 27.36 -25.42
N ASP A 560 -2.98 26.08 -25.18
CA ASP A 560 -1.77 25.46 -25.70
C ASP A 560 -1.95 25.07 -27.18
N ASN A 561 -0.91 24.49 -27.76
CA ASN A 561 -0.87 24.08 -29.17
C ASN A 561 -1.43 22.66 -29.42
N LEU A 562 -2.07 22.02 -28.43
CA LEU A 562 -2.63 20.68 -28.59
C LEU A 562 -4.12 20.77 -28.94
N GLY A 563 -4.57 19.88 -29.83
CA GLY A 563 -5.97 19.80 -30.24
C GLY A 563 -6.30 20.53 -31.54
N ASP A 564 -7.59 20.63 -31.84
CA ASP A 564 -8.08 21.26 -33.08
C ASP A 564 -7.96 22.80 -32.99
N PRO A 565 -7.33 23.48 -33.97
CA PRO A 565 -7.15 24.93 -33.94
C PRO A 565 -8.45 25.74 -33.89
N ASN A 566 -9.51 25.30 -34.57
CA ASN A 566 -10.79 26.00 -34.57
C ASN A 566 -11.47 25.86 -33.21
N PHE A 567 -11.40 24.67 -32.63
CA PHE A 567 -11.87 24.41 -31.27
C PHE A 567 -11.11 25.27 -30.25
N ASN A 568 -9.78 25.32 -30.32
CA ASN A 568 -8.94 26.13 -29.43
C ASN A 568 -9.23 27.63 -29.56
N LYS A 569 -9.51 28.12 -30.78
CA LYS A 569 -9.98 29.48 -31.00
C LYS A 569 -11.29 29.75 -30.28
N MET A 570 -12.30 28.90 -30.45
CA MET A 570 -13.58 29.06 -29.73
C MET A 570 -13.41 28.97 -28.22
N LEU A 571 -12.60 28.03 -27.74
CA LEU A 571 -12.33 27.83 -26.32
C LEU A 571 -11.68 29.08 -25.69
N SER A 572 -10.67 29.65 -26.34
CA SER A 572 -10.01 30.87 -25.87
C SER A 572 -10.97 32.06 -25.79
N VAL A 573 -11.87 32.21 -26.78
CA VAL A 573 -12.93 33.24 -26.75
C VAL A 573 -13.90 33.01 -25.60
N ASN A 574 -14.36 31.77 -25.40
CA ASN A 574 -15.31 31.45 -24.34
C ASN A 574 -14.73 31.67 -22.93
N ARG A 575 -13.44 31.41 -22.73
CA ARG A 575 -12.72 31.69 -21.48
C ARG A 575 -12.67 33.20 -21.20
N ALA A 576 -12.30 34.01 -22.19
CA ALA A 576 -12.30 35.46 -22.07
C ALA A 576 -13.71 36.02 -21.80
N LEU A 577 -14.73 35.48 -22.47
CA LEU A 577 -16.13 35.85 -22.26
C LEU A 577 -16.61 35.52 -20.84
N SER A 578 -16.18 34.41 -20.26
CA SER A 578 -16.60 34.01 -18.91
C SER A 578 -16.06 34.97 -17.86
N VAL A 579 -14.79 35.39 -17.97
CA VAL A 579 -14.22 36.45 -17.14
C VAL A 579 -14.96 37.76 -17.35
N ALA A 580 -15.19 38.18 -18.59
CA ALA A 580 -15.90 39.43 -18.87
C ALA A 580 -17.32 39.43 -18.29
N ARG A 581 -18.07 38.33 -18.43
CA ARG A 581 -19.42 38.18 -17.83
C ARG A 581 -19.38 38.41 -16.32
N TYR A 582 -18.42 37.77 -15.64
CA TYR A 582 -18.25 37.97 -14.20
C TYR A 582 -18.02 39.44 -13.83
N LEU A 583 -17.16 40.16 -14.58
CA LEU A 583 -16.89 41.58 -14.33
C LEU A 583 -18.15 42.44 -14.53
N LEU A 584 -18.94 42.16 -15.56
CA LEU A 584 -20.18 42.87 -15.86
C LEU A 584 -21.23 42.65 -14.78
N GLU A 585 -21.41 41.40 -14.34
CA GLU A 585 -22.32 41.04 -13.24
C GLU A 585 -21.94 41.73 -11.92
N ASN A 586 -20.66 42.05 -11.74
CA ASN A 586 -20.13 42.77 -10.58
C ASN A 586 -20.00 44.30 -10.78
N GLY A 587 -20.64 44.82 -11.82
CA GLY A 587 -20.87 46.26 -12.02
C GLY A 587 -19.80 46.99 -12.84
N ILE A 588 -18.95 46.29 -13.57
CA ILE A 588 -18.04 46.91 -14.54
C ILE A 588 -18.79 47.26 -15.83
N SER A 589 -18.52 48.42 -16.40
CA SER A 589 -19.17 48.89 -17.63
C SER A 589 -18.72 48.08 -18.85
N LEU A 590 -19.68 47.70 -19.71
CA LEU A 590 -19.42 47.09 -21.03
C LEU A 590 -18.49 47.92 -21.92
N LYS A 591 -18.42 49.25 -21.72
CA LYS A 591 -17.54 50.12 -22.51
C LYS A 591 -16.06 49.94 -22.16
N ASN A 592 -15.77 49.44 -20.96
CA ASN A 592 -14.42 49.34 -20.42
C ASN A 592 -13.80 47.96 -20.63
N VAL A 593 -14.57 46.98 -21.11
CA VAL A 593 -14.12 45.59 -21.24
C VAL A 593 -14.43 45.07 -22.63
N THR A 594 -13.39 44.66 -23.34
CA THR A 594 -13.45 43.90 -24.59
C THR A 594 -12.89 42.50 -24.38
N THR A 595 -13.21 41.54 -25.25
CA THR A 595 -12.73 40.16 -25.14
C THR A 595 -12.17 39.67 -26.46
N ASN A 596 -11.07 38.95 -26.42
CA ASN A 596 -10.49 38.32 -27.60
C ASN A 596 -9.89 36.95 -27.24
N GLY A 597 -9.98 36.00 -28.16
CA GLY A 597 -9.39 34.67 -27.99
C GLY A 597 -8.22 34.52 -28.95
N TYR A 598 -7.02 34.28 -28.45
CA TYR A 598 -5.80 34.17 -29.24
C TYR A 598 -5.40 32.73 -29.54
N ALA A 599 -6.11 31.72 -29.02
CA ALA A 599 -5.70 30.33 -29.11
C ALA A 599 -4.22 30.17 -28.71
N ASP A 600 -3.42 29.52 -29.55
CA ASP A 600 -1.99 29.26 -29.39
C ASP A 600 -1.08 30.27 -30.11
N THR A 601 -1.63 31.35 -30.68
CA THR A 601 -0.85 32.26 -31.56
C THR A 601 0.08 33.23 -30.83
N ASP A 602 0.03 33.28 -29.49
CA ASP A 602 0.84 34.17 -28.64
C ASP A 602 1.27 33.42 -27.34
N PRO A 603 2.17 32.40 -27.46
CA PRO A 603 2.65 31.63 -26.33
C PRO A 603 3.70 32.40 -25.52
N ILE A 604 3.71 32.22 -24.20
CA ILE A 604 4.68 32.84 -23.28
C ILE A 604 5.70 31.83 -22.72
N ALA A 605 5.48 30.54 -22.98
CA ALA A 605 6.40 29.46 -22.66
C ALA A 605 6.49 28.45 -23.80
N GLY A 606 7.57 27.66 -23.84
CA GLY A 606 7.71 26.58 -24.82
C GLY A 606 6.62 25.51 -24.65
N ASN A 607 6.04 25.05 -25.77
CA ASN A 607 4.98 24.04 -25.75
C ASN A 607 5.50 22.60 -25.65
N ASP A 608 6.81 22.40 -25.54
CA ASP A 608 7.42 21.06 -25.51
C ASP A 608 7.15 20.32 -24.19
N THR A 609 7.01 21.06 -23.09
CA THR A 609 6.81 20.50 -21.75
C THR A 609 5.38 20.69 -21.25
N GLN A 610 4.90 19.79 -20.38
CA GLN A 610 3.58 19.93 -19.76
C GLN A 610 3.47 21.23 -18.96
N LYS A 611 4.54 21.62 -18.25
CA LYS A 611 4.61 22.88 -17.51
C LYS A 611 4.47 24.09 -18.43
N GLY A 612 5.21 24.14 -19.53
CA GLY A 612 5.10 25.23 -20.50
C GLY A 612 3.74 25.32 -21.17
N ARG A 613 3.13 24.17 -21.53
CA ARG A 613 1.74 24.13 -22.01
C ARG A 613 0.74 24.65 -20.98
N ALA A 614 0.90 24.27 -19.71
CA ALA A 614 0.06 24.78 -18.63
C ALA A 614 0.17 26.31 -18.49
N THR A 615 1.38 26.86 -18.57
CA THR A 615 1.60 28.31 -18.56
C THR A 615 0.95 29.02 -19.75
N ASN A 616 0.86 28.37 -20.92
CA ASN A 616 0.21 28.96 -22.10
C ASN A 616 -1.33 28.99 -22.01
N ARG A 617 -1.94 28.06 -21.27
CA ARG A 617 -3.39 28.02 -21.01
C ARG A 617 -3.77 29.06 -19.95
N ARG A 618 -3.88 30.32 -20.35
CA ARG A 618 -4.08 31.47 -19.44
C ARG A 618 -5.11 32.45 -19.96
N VAL A 619 -5.49 33.38 -19.09
CA VAL A 619 -6.16 34.63 -19.45
C VAL A 619 -5.27 35.80 -19.05
N GLU A 620 -5.23 36.83 -19.89
CA GLU A 620 -4.49 38.06 -19.64
C GLU A 620 -5.45 39.26 -19.63
N LEU A 621 -5.10 40.29 -18.87
CA LEU A 621 -5.66 41.63 -19.01
C LEU A 621 -4.67 42.48 -19.82
N ARG A 622 -5.16 43.18 -20.83
CA ARG A 622 -4.39 44.11 -21.68
C ARG A 622 -5.01 45.49 -21.62
N VAL A 623 -4.19 46.52 -21.40
CA VAL A 623 -4.64 47.91 -21.39
C VAL A 623 -4.73 48.43 -22.82
N MET A 624 -5.91 48.91 -23.22
CA MET A 624 -6.17 49.40 -24.57
C MET A 624 -6.09 50.93 -24.66
N LYS A 625 -6.40 51.62 -23.57
CA LYS A 625 -6.41 53.08 -23.49
C LYS A 625 -6.16 53.59 -22.09
#